data_AF-A0A831TD77-F1
#
_entry.id   AF-A0A831TD77-F1
#
_cell.length_a   1.000
_cell.length_b   1.000
_cell.length_c   1.000
_cell.angle_alpha   90.00
_cell.angle_beta   90.00
_cell.angle_gamma   90.00
#
_symmetry.space_group_name_H-M   'P 1'
#
loop_
_entity.id
_entity.type
_entity.pdbx_description
1 polymer ?
#
loop_
_entity_poly.entity_id
_entity_poly.type
_entity_poly.pdbx_seq_one_letter_code
_entity_poly.pdbx_strand_id
1 'polypeptide(L)' 'MLVLTRKPGESIIIDGGIRLTVTQVRGESVRIGIEAPPEVRIHREEVQNRINEFEVDQPVEYRAAARCPAKV' A
#
# COMPACT_ATOMS: atom_id res chain seq x y z
N MET A 1 -5.92 -1.14 -17.66
CA MET A 1 -4.46 -1.23 -17.62
C MET A 1 -3.87 -0.11 -18.47
N LEU A 2 -3.02 0.75 -17.90
CA LEU A 2 -2.28 1.78 -18.63
C LEU A 2 -0.82 1.32 -18.78
N VAL A 3 -0.26 1.37 -19.98
CA VAL A 3 1.10 0.89 -20.26
C VAL A 3 1.99 2.08 -20.59
N LEU A 4 3.07 2.25 -19.84
CA LEU A 4 4.04 3.33 -20.02
C LEU A 4 5.45 2.74 -20.07
N THR A 5 6.20 3.08 -21.12
CA THR A 5 7.62 2.70 -21.23
C THR A 5 8.47 3.82 -20.65
N ARG A 6 9.25 3.52 -19.61
CA ARG A 6 10.16 4.44 -18.94
C ARG A 6 11.60 3.96 -19.02
N LYS A 7 12.54 4.90 -19.14
CA LYS A 7 13.98 4.64 -19.02
C LYS A 7 14.41 4.66 -17.55
N PRO A 8 15.55 4.03 -17.19
CA PRO A 8 16.11 4.18 -15.85
C PRO A 8 16.37 5.67 -15.54
N GLY A 9 15.93 6.11 -14.37
CA GLY A 9 15.96 7.50 -13.92
C GLY A 9 14.65 8.27 -14.15
N GLU A 10 13.71 7.75 -14.94
CA GLU A 10 12.41 8.40 -15.13
C GLU A 10 11.41 7.98 -14.03
N SER A 11 10.50 8.91 -13.71
CA SER A 11 9.47 8.70 -12.69
C SER A 11 8.06 8.91 -13.22
N ILE A 12 7.11 8.20 -12.62
CA ILE A 12 5.66 8.31 -12.86
C ILE A 12 5.03 8.81 -11.55
N ILE A 13 4.14 9.79 -11.65
CA ILE A 13 3.39 10.31 -10.50
C ILE A 13 1.94 9.85 -10.65
N ILE A 14 1.42 9.21 -9.62
CA ILE A 14 0.02 8.77 -9.50
C ILE A 14 -0.63 9.59 -8.39
N ASP A 15 -1.76 10.21 -8.71
CA ASP A 15 -2.60 10.97 -7.78
C ASP A 15 -1.84 12.08 -7.00
N GLY A 16 -0.75 12.58 -7.57
CA GLY A 16 0.11 13.61 -6.95
C GLY A 16 0.89 13.17 -5.70
N GLY A 17 0.49 12.09 -5.03
CA GLY A 17 1.10 11.59 -3.81
C GLY A 17 2.04 10.40 -3.99
N ILE A 18 1.87 9.60 -5.04
CA ILE A 18 2.66 8.38 -5.24
C ILE A 18 3.63 8.59 -6.40
N ARG A 19 4.93 8.46 -6.13
CA ARG A 19 6.00 8.55 -7.13
C ARG A 19 6.63 7.17 -7.31
N LEU A 20 6.54 6.63 -8.52
CA LEU A 20 7.26 5.45 -8.96
C LEU A 20 8.48 5.87 -9.76
N THR A 21 9.67 5.46 -9.36
CA THR A 21 10.91 5.78 -10.05
C THR A 21 11.57 4.50 -10.53
N VAL A 22 11.90 4.41 -11.82
CA VAL A 22 12.67 3.27 -12.33
C VAL A 22 14.14 3.49 -11.97
N THR A 23 14.63 2.83 -10.92
CA THR A 23 16.00 3.04 -10.43
C THR A 23 17.04 2.42 -11.37
N GLN A 24 16.81 1.17 -11.79
CA GLN A 24 17.74 0.45 -12.66
C GLN A 24 17.02 -0.65 -13.42
N VAL A 25 17.45 -0.89 -14.66
CA VAL A 25 17.05 -2.06 -15.44
C VAL A 25 18.28 -2.95 -15.59
N ARG A 26 18.17 -4.23 -15.26
CA ARG A 26 19.20 -5.26 -15.43
C ARG A 26 18.60 -6.47 -16.13
N GLY A 27 18.83 -6.59 -17.43
CA GLY A 27 18.25 -7.68 -18.24
C GLY A 27 16.73 -7.67 -18.13
N GLU A 28 16.17 -8.74 -17.56
CA GLU A 28 14.72 -8.91 -17.33
C GLU A 28 14.25 -8.34 -15.99
N SER A 29 15.17 -7.99 -15.08
CA SER A 29 14.83 -7.46 -13.76
C SER A 29 14.83 -5.93 -13.75
N VAL A 30 13.78 -5.35 -13.18
CA VAL A 30 13.66 -3.89 -13.00
C VAL A 30 13.62 -3.57 -11.52
N ARG A 31 14.48 -2.66 -11.08
CA ARG A 31 14.42 -2.07 -9.74
C ARG A 31 13.54 -0.84 -9.80
N ILE A 32 12.46 -0.86 -9.02
CA ILE A 32 11.49 0.23 -8.91
C ILE A 32 11.57 0.78 -7.50
N GLY A 33 11.80 2.09 -7.37
CA GLY A 33 11.60 2.84 -6.15
C GLY A 33 10.16 3.33 -6.08
N ILE A 34 9.52 3.17 -4.93
CA ILE A 34 8.16 3.64 -4.68
C ILE A 34 8.22 4.59 -3.50
N GLU A 35 7.81 5.84 -3.71
CA GLU A 35 7.61 6.83 -2.68
C GLU A 35 6.11 7.12 -2.60
N ALA A 36 5.51 6.92 -1.44
CA ALA A 36 4.11 7.23 -1.21
C ALA A 36 3.94 7.81 0.20
N PRO A 37 2.88 8.60 0.45
CA PRO A 37 2.51 9.04 1.78
C PRO A 37 2.17 7.86 2.69
N PRO A 38 2.28 8.04 4.02
CA PRO A 38 2.13 6.95 5.00
C PRO A 38 0.72 6.36 5.06
N GLU A 39 -0.28 7.05 4.51
CA GLU A 39 -1.65 6.58 4.38
C GLU A 39 -1.81 5.46 3.34
N VAL A 40 -0.90 5.39 2.36
CA VAL A 40 -0.92 4.37 1.30
C VAL A 40 -0.04 3.20 1.70
N ARG A 41 -0.66 2.05 1.95
CA ARG A 41 0.08 0.80 2.22
C ARG A 41 0.66 0.24 0.92
N ILE A 42 1.97 -0.02 0.91
CA ILE A 42 2.68 -0.63 -0.22
C ILE A 42 3.01 -2.08 0.15
N HIS A 43 2.42 -3.03 -0.56
CA HIS A 43 2.73 -4.44 -0.42
C HIS A 43 3.25 -5.00 -1.74
N ARG A 44 4.00 -6.10 -1.64
CA ARG A 44 4.29 -6.92 -2.82
C ARG A 44 3.05 -7.75 -3.15
N GLU A 45 2.79 -7.98 -4.43
CA GLU A 45 1.57 -8.65 -4.91
C GLU A 45 1.35 -10.00 -4.22
N GLU A 46 2.41 -10.79 -4.07
CA GLU A 46 2.35 -12.09 -3.42
C GLU A 46 1.94 -12.01 -1.94
N VAL A 47 2.28 -10.91 -1.26
CA VAL A 47 1.91 -10.67 0.13
C VAL A 47 0.46 -10.17 0.21
N GLN A 48 0.06 -9.27 -0.69
CA GLN A 48 -1.32 -8.77 -0.74
C GLN A 48 -2.32 -9.90 -1.01
N ASN A 49 -2.01 -10.83 -1.91
CA ASN A 49 -2.89 -11.95 -2.21
C ASN A 49 -3.14 -12.82 -0.97
N ARG A 50 -2.10 -13.04 -0.15
CA ARG A 50 -2.26 -13.75 1.13
C ARG A 50 -3.09 -12.95 2.12
N ILE A 51 -2.85 -11.64 2.25
CA ILE A 51 -3.59 -10.78 3.19
C ILE A 51 -5.08 -10.73 2.82
N ASN A 52 -5.42 -10.56 1.54
CA ASN A 52 -6.81 -10.56 1.06
C ASN A 52 -7.53 -11.89 1.33
N GLU A 53 -6.80 -13.01 1.38
CA GLU A 53 -7.37 -14.31 1.74
C GLU A 53 -7.69 -14.43 3.25
N PHE A 54 -7.09 -13.57 4.09
CA PHE A 54 -7.36 -13.47 5.53
C PHE A 54 -8.19 -12.23 5.95
N GLU A 55 -8.37 -11.24 5.07
CA GLU A 55 -9.16 -10.01 5.32
C GLU A 55 -10.64 -10.14 4.89
N VAL A 56 -11.23 -11.35 4.94
CA VAL A 56 -12.68 -11.50 5.04
C VAL A 56 -13.02 -11.60 6.53
N ASP A 57 -13.88 -10.70 7.01
CA ASP A 57 -14.36 -10.52 8.38
C ASP A 57 -13.40 -9.91 9.42
N GLN A 58 -13.46 -8.59 9.57
CA GLN A 58 -13.78 -7.95 10.87
C GLN A 58 -14.40 -6.56 10.64
N PRO A 59 -15.71 -6.35 10.88
CA PRO A 59 -16.20 -5.01 11.19
C PRO A 59 -15.63 -4.63 12.57
N VAL A 60 -14.75 -3.64 12.61
CA VAL A 60 -14.24 -3.09 13.87
C VAL A 60 -15.33 -2.27 14.57
N GLU A 61 -16.26 -2.93 15.25
CA GLU A 61 -17.08 -2.29 16.28
C GLU A 61 -16.21 -1.99 17.51
N TYR A 62 -15.64 -0.78 17.55
CA TYR A 62 -15.14 -0.22 18.79
C TYR A 62 -15.95 1.01 19.17
N ARG A 63 -17.01 0.80 19.97
CA ARG A 63 -17.45 1.78 20.97
C ARG A 63 -17.75 1.07 22.29
N ALA A 64 -16.68 0.66 22.95
CA ALA A 64 -16.69 0.48 24.39
C ALA A 64 -16.99 1.84 25.05
N ALA A 65 -18.26 2.07 25.38
CA ALA A 65 -18.66 2.99 26.43
C ALA A 65 -19.55 2.23 27.42
N ALA A 66 -19.00 1.14 27.97
CA ALA A 66 -19.47 0.62 29.25
C ALA A 66 -19.19 1.70 30.30
N ARG A 67 -20.17 2.58 30.48
CA ARG A 67 -20.30 3.50 31.59
C ARG A 67 -20.27 2.64 32.85
N CYS A 68 -19.11 2.57 33.53
CA CYS A 68 -18.97 1.86 34.78
C CYS A 68 -19.80 2.62 35.84
N PRO A 69 -20.86 2.06 36.43
CA PRO A 69 -21.50 2.70 37.58
C PRO A 69 -20.58 2.50 38.78
N ALA A 70 -19.91 3.58 39.20
CA ALA A 70 -19.23 3.61 40.49
C ALA A 70 -20.29 3.40 41.57
N LYS A 71 -20.25 2.22 42.18
CA LYS A 71 -21.02 1.82 43.34
C LYS A 71 -20.12 2.06 44.55
N VAL A 72 -20.39 3.10 45.35
CA VAL A 72 -20.29 3.22 46.82
C VAL A 72 -20.87 4.57 47.21
#